data_AF-A0A8H9GRJ8-F1
#
_entry.id   AF-A0A8H9GRJ8-F1
#
_cell.length_a   1.000
_cell.length_b   1.000
_cell.length_c   1.000
_cell.angle_alpha   90.00
_cell.angle_beta   90.00
_cell.angle_gamma   90.00
#
_symmetry.space_group_name_H-M   'P 1'
#
loop_
_entity.id
_entity.type
_entity.pdbx_description
1 polymer ?
#
loop_
_entity_poly.entity_id
_entity_poly.type
_entity_poly.pdbx_seq_one_letter_code
_entity_poly.pdbx_strand_id
1 'polypeptide(L)'
;MNSAERTVVDLVREIPYFEDVLLAHSFAPDVVLPHVFFSLVLEEVMADFNSSANSFDRAALFAFLERCLAGRQEEVVEVVTTSFIDDLPWPGQEGEEIVDELPPLLAEEYRRSHSTG
;
A
#
# COMPACT_ATOMS: atom_id res chain seq x y z
N MET A 1 12.07 8.83 -13.79
CA MET A 1 10.97 8.63 -12.83
C MET A 1 9.69 8.31 -13.59
N ASN A 2 9.29 7.04 -13.62
CA ASN A 2 8.01 6.60 -14.17
C ASN A 2 6.85 6.98 -13.22
N SER A 3 5.62 6.59 -13.54
CA SER A 3 4.46 6.98 -12.75
C SER A 3 4.46 6.29 -11.39
N ALA A 4 4.86 5.01 -11.32
CA ALA A 4 4.93 4.28 -10.06
C ALA A 4 6.01 4.80 -9.09
N GLU A 5 7.21 5.11 -9.58
CA GLU A 5 8.28 5.73 -8.79
C GLU A 5 7.86 7.12 -8.27
N ARG A 6 7.12 7.89 -9.07
CA ARG A 6 6.56 9.18 -8.63
C ARG A 6 5.55 8.98 -7.50
N THR A 7 4.67 7.98 -7.61
CA THR A 7 3.68 7.66 -6.57
C THR A 7 4.35 7.35 -5.24
N VAL A 8 5.48 6.64 -5.23
CA VAL A 8 6.24 6.39 -3.99
C VAL A 8 6.69 7.69 -3.34
N VAL A 9 7.31 8.59 -4.12
CA VAL A 9 7.79 9.89 -3.60
C VAL A 9 6.62 10.75 -3.10
N ASP A 10 5.49 10.73 -3.80
CA ASP A 10 4.31 11.49 -3.42
C ASP A 10 3.64 10.92 -2.16
N LEU A 11 3.64 9.59 -1.95
CA LEU A 11 3.19 8.96 -0.71
C LEU A 11 4.05 9.42 0.47
N VAL A 12 5.36 9.33 0.36
CA VAL A 12 6.28 9.69 1.46
C VAL A 12 6.18 11.18 1.80
N ARG A 13 5.92 12.04 0.81
CA ARG A 13 5.65 13.46 1.07
C ARG A 13 4.35 13.70 1.85
N GLU A 14 3.32 12.89 1.59
CA GLU A 14 2.04 12.99 2.28
C GLU A 14 2.09 12.34 3.68
N ILE A 15 2.86 11.25 3.81
CA ILE A 15 3.02 10.47 5.04
C ILE A 15 4.52 10.25 5.30
N PRO A 16 5.21 11.21 5.94
CA PRO A 16 6.65 11.14 6.18
C PRO A 16 7.10 9.96 7.04
N TYR A 17 6.18 9.27 7.74
CA TYR A 17 6.48 8.03 8.46
C TYR A 17 7.19 6.99 7.56
N PHE A 18 6.87 6.95 6.26
CA PHE A 18 7.47 6.00 5.31
C PHE A 18 8.82 6.45 4.74
N GLU A 19 9.42 7.54 5.22
CA GLU A 19 10.78 7.95 4.82
C GLU A 19 11.80 6.85 5.13
N ASP A 20 11.72 6.25 6.31
CA ASP A 20 12.63 5.17 6.70
C ASP A 20 12.43 3.91 5.85
N VAL A 21 11.19 3.60 5.45
CA VAL A 21 10.88 2.50 4.51
C VAL A 21 11.50 2.77 3.14
N LEU A 22 11.39 4.01 2.64
CA LEU A 22 12.00 4.41 1.38
C LEU A 22 13.53 4.31 1.42
N LEU A 23 14.15 4.72 2.54
CA LEU A 23 15.60 4.68 2.72
C LEU A 23 16.14 3.26 2.90
N ALA A 24 15.43 2.41 3.65
CA ALA A 24 15.80 1.00 3.86
C ALA A 24 15.80 0.19 2.56
N HIS A 25 15.02 0.63 1.57
CA HIS A 25 14.80 -0.08 0.32
C HIS A 25 15.78 0.28 -0.83
N SER A 26 16.71 1.22 -0.62
CA SER A 26 17.69 1.64 -1.64
C SER A 26 18.64 0.49 -2.05
N PHE A 27 18.27 -0.33 -3.04
CA PHE A 27 19.12 -1.38 -3.64
C PHE A 27 20.31 -0.77 -4.41
N ALA A 28 20.17 0.48 -4.84
CA ALA A 28 21.21 1.36 -5.35
C ALA A 28 20.84 2.82 -5.01
N PRO A 29 21.82 3.74 -4.89
CA PRO A 29 21.53 5.16 -4.74
C PRO A 29 20.61 5.60 -5.89
N ASP A 30 19.52 6.29 -5.55
CA ASP A 30 18.59 6.92 -6.49
C ASP A 30 17.66 5.98 -7.30
N VAL A 31 17.59 4.69 -6.97
CA VAL A 31 16.61 3.77 -7.59
C VAL A 31 15.52 3.38 -6.58
N VAL A 32 14.27 3.67 -6.94
CA VAL A 32 13.08 3.25 -6.19
C VAL A 32 12.46 2.07 -6.92
N LEU A 33 12.20 0.95 -6.23
CA LEU A 33 11.38 -0.14 -6.78
C LEU A 33 9.99 -0.09 -6.12
N PRO A 34 8.97 0.41 -6.83
CA PRO A 34 7.64 0.60 -6.25
C PRO A 34 7.04 -0.67 -5.67
N HIS A 35 7.17 -1.82 -6.37
CA HIS A 35 6.65 -3.10 -5.88
C HIS A 35 7.18 -3.46 -4.48
N VAL A 36 8.49 -3.40 -4.28
CA VAL A 36 9.07 -3.76 -2.98
C VAL A 36 8.74 -2.72 -1.93
N PHE A 37 8.75 -1.43 -2.29
CA PHE A 37 8.33 -0.37 -1.36
C PHE A 37 6.89 -0.59 -0.86
N PHE A 38 5.93 -0.88 -1.74
CA PHE A 38 4.55 -1.11 -1.33
C PHE A 38 4.37 -2.37 -0.50
N SER A 39 5.11 -3.45 -0.78
CA SER A 39 5.12 -4.63 0.09
C SER A 39 5.62 -4.30 1.50
N LEU A 40 6.67 -3.48 1.64
CA LEU A 40 7.17 -3.05 2.94
C LEU A 40 6.20 -2.10 3.67
N VAL A 41 5.51 -1.22 2.93
CA VAL A 41 4.45 -0.38 3.50
C VAL A 41 3.32 -1.24 4.06
N LEU A 42 2.94 -2.33 3.38
CA LEU A 42 1.96 -3.27 3.91
C LEU A 42 2.45 -3.96 5.19
N GLU A 43 3.72 -4.36 5.26
CA GLU A 43 4.31 -4.94 6.48
C GLU A 43 4.19 -3.98 7.68
N GLU A 44 4.53 -2.69 7.48
CA GLU A 44 4.37 -1.65 8.50
C GLU A 44 2.89 -1.44 8.89
N VAL A 45 1.98 -1.46 7.92
CA VAL A 45 0.53 -1.36 8.15
C VAL A 45 0.04 -2.52 9.01
N MET A 46 0.42 -3.76 8.69
CA MET A 46 0.00 -4.94 9.46
C MET A 46 0.61 -4.94 10.86
N ALA A 47 1.88 -4.54 11.00
CA ALA A 47 2.52 -4.41 12.30
C ALA A 47 1.84 -3.35 13.18
N ASP A 48 1.54 -2.18 12.62
CA ASP A 48 0.84 -1.10 13.32
C ASP A 48 -0.59 -1.52 13.73
N PHE A 49 -1.31 -2.18 12.82
CA PHE A 49 -2.67 -2.66 13.05
C PHE A 49 -2.72 -3.71 14.17
N ASN A 50 -1.89 -4.76 14.07
CA ASN A 50 -1.86 -5.86 15.03
C ASN A 50 -1.40 -5.41 16.43
N SER A 51 -0.53 -4.40 16.50
CA SER A 51 -0.07 -3.83 17.78
C SER A 51 -0.97 -2.71 18.29
N SER A 52 -1.94 -2.24 17.49
CA SER A 52 -2.76 -1.06 17.77
C SER A 52 -1.92 0.19 18.10
N ALA A 53 -0.73 0.31 17.51
CA ALA A 53 0.23 1.37 17.84
C ALA A 53 -0.21 2.75 17.31
N ASN A 54 -0.95 2.81 16.20
CA ASN A 54 -1.41 4.04 15.55
C ASN A 54 -0.25 5.01 15.27
N SER A 55 0.84 4.48 14.74
CA SER A 55 2.11 5.15 14.49
C SER A 55 2.03 6.14 13.32
N PHE A 56 1.06 5.95 12.43
CA PHE A 56 0.77 6.84 11.31
C PHE A 56 -0.74 6.86 11.01
N ASP A 57 -1.16 7.83 10.20
CA ASP A 57 -2.55 7.96 9.76
C ASP A 57 -2.87 6.94 8.65
N ARG A 58 -3.35 5.75 9.03
CA ARG A 58 -3.78 4.71 8.08
C ARG A 58 -4.91 5.18 7.18
N ALA A 59 -5.82 6.02 7.67
CA ALA A 59 -6.92 6.53 6.86
C ALA A 59 -6.39 7.45 5.73
N ALA A 60 -5.37 8.26 6.02
CA ALA A 60 -4.67 9.03 4.99
C ALA A 60 -3.96 8.13 3.96
N LEU A 61 -3.31 7.04 4.41
CA LEU A 61 -2.68 6.07 3.52
C LEU A 61 -3.70 5.43 2.57
N PHE A 62 -4.79 4.90 3.10
CA PHE A 62 -5.82 4.28 2.26
C PHE A 62 -6.49 5.30 1.34
N ALA A 63 -6.72 6.53 1.80
CA ALA A 63 -7.22 7.60 0.94
C ALA A 63 -6.24 7.97 -0.19
N PHE A 64 -4.93 7.88 0.05
CA PHE A 64 -3.92 8.07 -1.00
C PHE A 64 -4.01 6.96 -2.05
N LEU A 65 -4.00 5.70 -1.62
CA LEU A 65 -4.09 4.54 -2.50
C LEU A 65 -5.41 4.52 -3.30
N GLU A 66 -6.53 4.91 -2.69
CA GLU A 66 -7.83 5.09 -3.36
C GLU A 66 -7.72 6.08 -4.52
N ARG A 67 -7.03 7.23 -4.32
CA ARG A 67 -6.81 8.21 -5.39
C ARG A 67 -5.93 7.67 -6.50
N CYS A 68 -4.93 6.85 -6.17
CA CYS A 68 -4.10 6.16 -7.16
C CYS A 68 -4.95 5.25 -8.06
N LEU A 69 -5.83 4.43 -7.46
CA LEU A 69 -6.75 3.59 -8.22
C LEU A 69 -7.73 4.41 -9.07
N ALA A 70 -8.31 5.48 -8.50
CA ALA A 70 -9.22 6.37 -9.22
C ALA A 70 -8.56 7.05 -10.43
N GLY A 71 -7.25 7.32 -10.35
CA GLY A 71 -6.47 7.91 -11.44
C GLY A 71 -6.28 6.97 -12.65
N ARG A 72 -6.50 5.66 -12.48
CA ARG A 72 -6.46 4.62 -13.55
C ARG A 72 -5.19 4.63 -14.40
N GLN A 73 -4.06 5.01 -13.81
CA GLN A 73 -2.77 4.84 -14.47
C GLN A 73 -2.37 3.38 -14.33
N GLU A 74 -2.30 2.66 -15.45
CA GLU A 74 -2.11 1.20 -15.51
C GLU A 74 -0.94 0.73 -14.64
N GLU A 75 0.24 1.34 -14.78
CA GLU A 75 1.44 1.00 -14.00
C GLU A 75 1.24 1.19 -12.48
N VAL A 76 0.51 2.23 -12.06
CA VAL A 76 0.25 2.50 -10.65
C VAL A 76 -0.78 1.52 -10.09
N VAL A 77 -1.86 1.27 -10.85
CA VAL A 77 -2.89 0.29 -10.48
C VAL A 77 -2.26 -1.09 -10.33
N GLU A 78 -1.46 -1.52 -11.31
CA GLU A 78 -0.78 -2.82 -11.27
C GLU A 78 0.09 -2.97 -10.02
N VAL A 79 0.95 -1.99 -9.72
CA VAL A 79 1.83 -2.02 -8.55
C VAL A 79 1.03 -2.05 -7.24
N VAL A 80 0.03 -1.17 -7.09
CA VAL A 80 -0.78 -1.12 -5.87
C VAL A 80 -1.57 -2.42 -5.68
N THR A 81 -2.14 -2.96 -6.75
CA THR A 81 -2.87 -4.24 -6.66
C THR A 81 -1.94 -5.38 -6.29
N THR A 82 -0.88 -5.59 -7.07
CA THR A 82 -0.01 -6.77 -6.93
C THR A 82 0.92 -6.76 -5.73
N SER A 83 1.22 -5.59 -5.15
CA SER A 83 2.20 -5.47 -4.06
C SER A 83 1.65 -4.90 -2.77
N PHE A 84 0.35 -4.60 -2.74
CA PHE A 84 -0.33 -4.17 -1.53
C PHE A 84 -1.65 -4.91 -1.35
N ILE A 85 -2.54 -4.86 -2.35
CA ILE A 85 -3.88 -5.44 -2.22
C ILE A 85 -3.86 -6.97 -2.20
N ASP A 86 -3.09 -7.59 -3.10
CA ASP A 86 -3.00 -9.05 -3.24
C ASP A 86 -2.38 -9.74 -2.01
N ASP A 87 -1.59 -9.00 -1.24
CA ASP A 87 -0.92 -9.47 -0.03
C ASP A 87 -1.71 -9.16 1.26
N LEU A 88 -2.88 -8.50 1.16
CA LEU A 88 -3.77 -8.32 2.30
C LEU A 88 -4.26 -9.67 2.84
N PRO A 89 -4.60 -9.77 4.14
CA PRO A 89 -5.06 -11.01 4.72
C PRO A 89 -6.33 -11.55 4.03
N TRP A 90 -6.37 -12.86 3.82
CA TRP A 90 -7.55 -13.59 3.34
C TRP A 90 -8.61 -13.71 4.44
N PRO A 91 -9.89 -13.95 4.06
CA PRO A 91 -10.92 -14.24 5.04
C PRO A 91 -10.55 -15.40 5.98
N GLY A 92 -10.60 -15.15 7.29
CA GLY A 92 -10.21 -16.04 8.37
C GLY A 92 -8.73 -16.01 8.76
N GLN A 93 -7.91 -15.14 8.14
CA GLN A 93 -6.53 -14.92 8.55
C GLN A 93 -6.42 -13.85 9.63
N GLU A 94 -5.32 -13.88 10.39
CA GLU A 94 -5.03 -12.86 11.40
C GLU A 94 -4.90 -11.47 10.74
N GLY A 95 -5.62 -10.50 11.30
CA GLY A 95 -5.63 -9.12 10.81
C GLY A 95 -6.58 -8.88 9.63
N GLU A 96 -7.46 -9.83 9.29
CA GLU A 96 -8.46 -9.65 8.22
C GLU A 96 -9.36 -8.42 8.43
N GLU A 97 -9.55 -7.97 9.68
CA GLU A 97 -10.39 -6.85 10.03
C GLU A 97 -9.88 -5.52 9.46
N ILE A 98 -8.61 -5.46 9.03
CA ILE A 98 -8.06 -4.30 8.33
C ILE A 98 -8.79 -4.02 7.00
N VAL A 99 -9.38 -5.06 6.40
CA VAL A 99 -10.15 -4.96 5.16
C VAL A 99 -11.40 -4.08 5.36
N ASP A 100 -11.94 -4.02 6.58
CA ASP A 100 -13.10 -3.17 6.90
C ASP A 100 -12.75 -1.67 6.91
N GLU A 101 -11.47 -1.32 6.99
CA GLU A 101 -10.98 0.07 6.90
C GLU A 101 -10.79 0.54 5.44
N LEU A 102 -10.88 -0.37 4.46
CA LEU A 102 -10.62 -0.04 3.07
C LEU A 102 -11.70 0.87 2.48
N PRO A 103 -11.31 1.93 1.74
CA PRO A 103 -12.22 2.74 0.97
C PRO A 103 -12.78 1.96 -0.25
N PRO A 104 -13.85 2.46 -0.89
CA PRO A 104 -14.65 1.67 -1.82
C PRO A 104 -13.91 1.05 -3.01
N LEU A 105 -12.99 1.76 -3.68
CA LEU A 105 -12.24 1.20 -4.81
C LEU A 105 -11.22 0.18 -4.34
N LEU A 106 -10.50 0.45 -3.25
CA LEU A 106 -9.60 -0.54 -2.64
C LEU A 106 -10.35 -1.82 -2.23
N ALA A 107 -11.52 -1.69 -1.60
CA ALA A 107 -12.35 -2.82 -1.21
C ALA A 107 -12.94 -3.57 -2.42
N GLU A 108 -13.20 -2.89 -3.54
CA GLU A 108 -13.59 -3.53 -4.80
C GLU A 108 -12.43 -4.32 -5.41
N GLU A 109 -11.24 -3.74 -5.48
CA GLU A 109 -10.06 -4.40 -6.02
C GLU A 109 -9.61 -5.58 -5.14
N TYR A 110 -9.66 -5.45 -3.81
CA TYR A 110 -9.43 -6.57 -2.87
C TYR A 110 -10.39 -7.74 -3.15
N ARG A 111 -11.69 -7.45 -3.26
CA ARG A 111 -12.68 -8.49 -3.58
C ARG A 111 -12.42 -9.11 -4.95
N ARG A 112 -11.97 -8.33 -5.93
CA ARG A 112 -11.60 -8.87 -7.24
C ARG A 112 -10.46 -9.86 -7.14
N SER A 113 -9.34 -9.47 -6.51
CA SER A 113 -8.16 -10.35 -6.43
C SER A 113 -8.42 -11.60 -5.60
N HIS A 114 -9.21 -11.49 -4.53
CA HIS A 114 -9.50 -12.58 -3.60
C HIS A 114 -10.77 -13.39 -3.94
N SER A 115 -11.51 -13.01 -4.99
CA SER A 115 -12.68 -13.78 -5.48
C SER A 115 -12.33 -14.99 -6.34
N THR A 116 -11.06 -15.16 -6.71
CA THR A 116 -10.58 -16.19 -7.64
C THR A 116 -9.98 -17.44 -6.97
N GLY A 117 -10.24 -17.64 -5.67
CA GLY A 117 -9.83 -18.82 -4.89
C GLY A 117 -10.74 -20.02 -5.05
#